data_AF-A0A924P675-F1
#
_entry.id   AF-A0A924P675-F1
#
_cell.length_a   1.000
_cell.length_b   1.000
_cell.length_c   1.000
_cell.angle_alpha   90.00
_cell.angle_beta   90.00
_cell.angle_gamma   90.00
#
_symmetry.space_group_name_H-M   'P 1'
#
loop_
_entity.id
_entity.type
_entity.pdbx_description
1 polymer ?
#
loop_
_entity_poly.entity_id
_entity_poly.type
_entity_poly.pdbx_seq_one_letter_code
_entity_poly.pdbx_strand_id
1 'polypeptide(L)'
;MKNLTTTLCMVLLTLFAVTISAQIKQPAKASLFATLPNIITVNEGKLNMFFATAKGENIKIALADNLTLSGAVTSNLAKFSNLQTVVVKLDAFKNSLLSLSKQTDEANNITYVGRIINPLYADGYELKRNTEGQYELIKIDLTKIFVTCNQ
;
A
#
# COMPACT_ATOMS: atom_id res chain seq x y z
N MET A 1 -44.28 31.43 -41.60
CA MET A 1 -43.61 31.54 -40.27
C MET A 1 -43.68 30.27 -39.41
N LYS A 2 -44.42 29.20 -39.79
CA LYS A 2 -44.50 27.95 -39.02
C LYS A 2 -43.25 27.05 -39.11
N ASN A 3 -42.45 27.18 -40.17
CA ASN A 3 -41.33 26.26 -40.44
C ASN A 3 -39.99 26.73 -39.83
N LEU A 4 -39.92 28.00 -39.38
CA LEU A 4 -38.71 28.60 -38.80
C LEU A 4 -38.55 28.25 -37.32
N THR A 5 -39.66 28.17 -36.59
CA THR A 5 -39.69 27.77 -35.16
C THR A 5 -39.32 26.30 -34.98
N THR A 6 -39.74 25.42 -35.90
CA THR A 6 -39.44 23.99 -35.83
C THR A 6 -37.97 23.68 -36.11
N THR A 7 -37.35 24.41 -37.05
CA THR A 7 -35.91 24.26 -37.33
C THR A 7 -35.05 24.83 -36.21
N LEU A 8 -35.46 25.94 -35.59
CA LEU A 8 -34.75 26.52 -34.45
C LEU A 8 -34.76 25.60 -33.22
N CYS A 9 -35.89 24.95 -32.92
CA CYS A 9 -35.97 23.97 -31.83
C CYS A 9 -35.12 22.72 -32.08
N MET A 10 -35.00 22.27 -33.33
CA MET A 10 -34.20 21.09 -33.67
C MET A 10 -32.69 21.35 -33.55
N VAL A 11 -32.24 22.55 -33.93
CA VAL A 11 -30.85 23.00 -33.73
C VAL A 11 -30.55 23.13 -32.24
N LEU A 12 -31.46 23.69 -31.44
CA LEU A 12 -31.27 23.86 -30.01
C LEU A 12 -31.17 22.52 -29.25
N LEU A 13 -31.91 21.49 -29.68
CA LEU A 13 -31.82 20.14 -29.08
C LEU A 13 -30.47 19.46 -29.34
N THR A 14 -29.82 19.73 -30.48
CA THR A 14 -28.50 19.15 -30.81
C THR A 14 -27.34 19.77 -30.03
N LEU A 15 -27.50 21.01 -29.53
CA LEU A 15 -26.48 21.70 -28.72
C LEU A 15 -26.38 21.18 -27.29
N PHE A 16 -27.42 20.52 -26.75
CA PHE A 16 -27.39 19.93 -25.41
C PHE A 16 -26.91 18.48 -25.36
N ALA A 17 -26.77 17.80 -26.51
CA ALA A 17 -26.37 16.40 -26.58
C ALA A 17 -24.83 16.18 -26.53
N VAL A 18 -24.04 17.24 -26.50
CA VAL A 18 -22.56 17.16 -26.54
C VAL A 18 -21.94 17.37 -25.17
N THR A 19 -22.47 16.75 -24.11
CA THR A 19 -21.74 16.61 -22.84
C THR A 19 -20.90 15.34 -22.89
N ILE A 20 -19.79 15.42 -23.62
CA ILE A 20 -18.76 14.38 -23.60
C ILE A 20 -18.18 14.35 -22.19
N SER A 21 -18.61 13.38 -21.38
CA SER A 21 -17.91 13.04 -20.14
C SER A 21 -16.60 12.38 -20.53
N ALA A 22 -15.54 13.17 -20.68
CA ALA A 22 -14.18 12.65 -20.78
C ALA A 22 -13.85 11.97 -19.44
N GLN A 23 -14.00 10.65 -19.39
CA GLN A 23 -13.49 9.86 -18.27
C GLN A 23 -11.97 10.03 -18.28
N ILE A 24 -11.44 10.85 -17.36
CA ILE A 24 -10.01 10.98 -17.12
C ILE A 24 -9.54 9.61 -16.61
N LYS A 25 -9.17 8.73 -17.55
CA LYS A 25 -8.59 7.43 -17.22
C LYS A 25 -7.23 7.73 -16.63
N GLN A 26 -7.13 7.67 -15.31
CA GLN A 26 -5.84 7.81 -14.64
C GLN A 26 -4.85 6.82 -15.27
N PRO A 27 -3.60 7.25 -15.55
CA PRO A 27 -2.60 6.35 -16.10
C PRO A 27 -2.46 5.13 -15.18
N ALA A 28 -2.43 3.94 -15.77
CA ALA A 28 -2.31 2.70 -15.02
C ALA A 28 -1.01 2.75 -14.19
N LYS A 29 -1.13 2.62 -12.86
CA LYS A 29 0.04 2.57 -11.99
C LYS A 29 0.88 1.34 -12.34
N ALA A 30 2.20 1.50 -12.37
CA ALA A 30 3.12 0.39 -12.61
C ALA A 30 3.21 -0.54 -11.39
N SER A 31 3.58 -1.80 -11.61
CA SER A 31 3.94 -2.74 -10.55
C SER A 31 5.38 -2.46 -10.09
N LEU A 32 5.56 -2.24 -8.80
CA LEU A 32 6.82 -2.04 -8.12
C LEU A 32 7.52 -3.36 -7.79
N PHE A 33 6.74 -4.40 -7.52
CA PHE A 33 7.23 -5.71 -7.07
C PHE A 33 7.04 -6.81 -8.11
N ALA A 34 7.07 -6.45 -9.40
CA ALA A 34 6.83 -7.37 -10.52
C ALA A 34 7.78 -8.57 -10.52
N THR A 35 9.02 -8.39 -10.08
CA THR A 35 10.08 -9.43 -10.08
C THR A 35 10.08 -10.29 -8.82
N LEU A 36 9.30 -9.93 -7.80
CA LEU A 36 9.19 -10.68 -6.56
C LEU A 36 7.96 -11.61 -6.59
N PRO A 37 8.00 -12.75 -5.89
CA PRO A 37 6.89 -13.70 -5.88
C PRO A 37 5.67 -13.12 -5.15
N ASN A 38 4.51 -13.70 -5.38
CA ASN A 38 3.26 -13.24 -4.76
C ASN A 38 3.20 -13.53 -3.26
N ILE A 39 3.93 -14.55 -2.80
CA ILE A 39 4.04 -14.93 -1.39
C ILE A 39 5.53 -15.06 -1.07
N ILE A 40 5.96 -14.44 0.03
CA ILE A 40 7.31 -14.54 0.56
C ILE A 40 7.19 -14.97 2.02
N THR A 41 7.67 -16.17 2.34
CA THR A 41 7.75 -16.66 3.73
C THR A 41 8.81 -15.87 4.48
N VAL A 42 8.44 -15.36 5.66
CA VAL A 42 9.27 -14.47 6.48
C VAL A 42 9.79 -15.21 7.70
N ASN A 43 11.06 -14.97 8.04
CA ASN A 43 11.61 -15.41 9.32
C ASN A 43 11.12 -14.50 10.46
N GLU A 44 10.27 -15.03 11.34
CA GLU A 44 9.69 -14.28 12.47
C GLU A 44 10.77 -13.67 13.39
N GLY A 45 11.87 -14.38 13.64
CA GLY A 45 12.96 -13.89 14.47
C GLY A 45 13.61 -12.61 13.93
N LYS A 46 13.49 -12.35 12.63
CA LYS A 46 14.00 -11.13 11.99
C LYS A 46 13.02 -9.96 12.11
N LEU A 47 11.73 -10.18 12.32
CA LEU A 47 10.74 -9.11 12.48
C LEU A 47 10.99 -8.28 13.74
N ASN A 48 11.42 -8.92 14.83
CA ASN A 48 11.67 -8.22 16.08
C ASN A 48 12.82 -7.20 15.98
N MET A 49 13.77 -7.40 15.05
CA MET A 49 14.90 -6.50 14.84
C MET A 49 14.46 -5.09 14.42
N PHE A 50 13.34 -4.96 13.71
CA PHE A 50 12.79 -3.65 13.32
C PHE A 50 12.40 -2.81 14.54
N PHE A 51 11.91 -3.45 15.59
CA PHE A 51 11.42 -2.77 16.79
C PHE A 51 12.54 -2.36 17.75
N ALA A 52 13.72 -2.96 17.62
CA ALA A 52 14.90 -2.63 18.42
C ALA A 52 15.68 -1.41 17.89
N THR A 53 15.40 -0.96 16.66
CA THR A 53 16.14 0.11 16.00
C THR A 53 15.47 1.47 16.26
N ALA A 54 16.25 2.49 16.61
CA ALA A 54 15.70 3.79 16.98
C ALA A 54 15.28 4.62 15.76
N LYS A 55 14.39 5.61 15.98
CA LYS A 55 14.03 6.58 14.94
C LYS A 55 15.27 7.36 14.48
N GLY A 56 15.44 7.49 13.17
CA GLY A 56 16.56 8.19 12.54
C GLY A 56 17.73 7.26 12.17
N GLU A 57 17.76 6.03 12.68
CA GLU A 57 18.77 5.05 12.34
C GLU A 57 18.46 4.32 11.04
N ASN A 58 19.49 3.75 10.42
CA ASN A 58 19.35 2.89 9.25
C ASN A 58 19.32 1.43 9.68
N ILE A 59 18.48 0.66 9.01
CA ILE A 59 18.32 -0.78 9.23
C ILE A 59 18.54 -1.54 7.93
N LYS A 60 19.11 -2.73 8.01
CA LYS A 60 19.25 -3.67 6.89
C LYS A 60 18.98 -5.09 7.38
N ILE A 61 17.88 -5.69 6.94
CA ILE A 61 17.43 -7.01 7.36
C ILE A 61 17.11 -7.86 6.14
N ALA A 62 17.73 -9.03 6.05
CA ALA A 62 17.29 -10.11 5.19
C ALA A 62 16.08 -10.80 5.84
N LEU A 63 14.88 -10.51 5.33
CA LEU A 63 13.61 -11.05 5.85
C LEU A 63 13.31 -12.45 5.30
N ALA A 64 13.78 -12.70 4.08
CA ALA A 64 13.68 -13.97 3.37
C ALA A 64 14.89 -14.10 2.41
N ASP A 65 15.10 -15.29 1.84
CA ASP A 65 16.24 -15.57 0.95
C ASP A 65 16.30 -14.62 -0.25
N ASN A 66 15.15 -14.18 -0.76
CA ASN A 66 15.02 -13.29 -1.91
C ASN A 66 14.60 -11.86 -1.55
N LEU A 67 14.54 -11.51 -0.25
CA LEU A 67 14.08 -10.20 0.20
C LEU A 67 14.95 -9.65 1.32
N THR A 68 15.79 -8.67 0.96
CA THR A 68 16.48 -7.80 1.91
C THR A 68 15.84 -6.43 1.90
N LEU A 69 15.39 -5.97 3.07
CA LEU A 69 14.89 -4.62 3.26
C LEU A 69 15.98 -3.77 3.92
N SER A 70 16.30 -2.64 3.31
CA SER A 70 17.15 -1.62 3.91
C SER A 70 16.47 -0.25 3.84
N GLY A 71 16.71 0.58 4.84
CA GLY A 71 16.14 1.93 4.88
C GLY A 71 16.30 2.63 6.21
N ALA A 72 15.84 3.88 6.25
CA ALA A 72 15.83 4.71 7.45
C ALA A 72 14.54 4.52 8.25
N VAL A 73 14.66 4.32 9.56
CA VAL A 73 13.52 4.26 10.48
C VAL A 73 12.96 5.68 10.67
N THR A 74 11.80 5.94 10.10
CA THR A 74 11.16 7.26 10.18
C THR A 74 10.31 7.43 11.45
N SER A 75 9.86 6.32 12.03
CA SER A 75 9.08 6.29 13.26
C SER A 75 9.27 4.95 13.98
N ASN A 76 9.37 4.98 15.30
CA ASN A 76 9.26 3.81 16.17
C ASN A 76 8.56 4.26 17.45
N LEU A 77 7.29 3.91 17.60
CA LEU A 77 6.42 4.41 18.66
C LEU A 77 5.76 3.24 19.39
N ALA A 78 5.89 3.23 20.71
CA ALA A 78 5.08 2.40 21.60
C ALA A 78 3.89 3.24 22.08
N LYS A 79 2.71 3.06 21.46
CA LYS A 79 1.52 3.87 21.78
C LYS A 79 0.76 3.33 22.99
N PHE A 80 0.95 2.05 23.30
CA PHE A 80 0.45 1.35 24.49
C PHE A 80 1.52 0.36 25.00
N SER A 81 1.37 -0.15 26.21
CA SER A 81 2.29 -1.17 26.77
C SER A 81 2.38 -2.43 25.90
N ASN A 82 1.34 -2.69 25.11
CA ASN A 82 1.18 -3.89 24.31
C ASN A 82 1.21 -3.66 22.79
N LEU A 83 1.40 -2.41 22.32
CA LEU A 83 1.43 -2.08 20.90
C LEU A 83 2.61 -1.16 20.57
N GLN A 84 3.50 -1.67 19.72
CA GLN A 84 4.62 -0.92 19.15
C GLN A 84 4.51 -0.91 17.64
N THR A 85 4.69 0.26 17.02
CA THR A 85 4.66 0.42 15.56
C THR A 85 5.93 1.09 15.08
N VAL A 86 6.56 0.48 14.08
CA VAL A 86 7.74 1.00 13.40
C VAL A 86 7.41 1.29 11.94
N VAL A 87 7.90 2.41 11.44
CA VAL A 87 7.81 2.80 10.04
C VAL A 87 9.21 2.98 9.50
N VAL A 88 9.52 2.29 8.41
CA VAL A 88 10.81 2.34 7.73
C VAL A 88 10.58 2.84 6.30
N LYS A 89 11.33 3.85 5.90
CA LYS A 89 11.41 4.29 4.51
C LYS A 89 12.47 3.47 3.82
N LEU A 90 12.04 2.59 2.92
CA LEU A 90 12.92 1.66 2.21
C LEU A 90 13.76 2.39 1.16
N ASP A 91 15.07 2.15 1.13
CA ASP A 91 15.96 2.68 0.10
C ASP A 91 15.68 1.99 -1.24
N ALA A 92 15.54 0.67 -1.17
CA ALA A 92 15.02 -0.13 -2.26
C ALA A 92 13.52 0.18 -2.47
N PHE A 93 13.02 -0.04 -3.69
CA PHE A 93 11.60 0.12 -4.00
C PHE A 93 11.10 1.57 -3.88
N LYS A 94 11.88 2.55 -4.36
CA LYS A 94 11.40 3.92 -4.64
C LYS A 94 10.83 4.63 -3.41
N ASN A 95 11.55 4.55 -2.28
CA ASN A 95 11.13 5.16 -1.01
C ASN A 95 9.79 4.64 -0.48
N SER A 96 9.47 3.36 -0.75
CA SER A 96 8.27 2.73 -0.19
C SER A 96 8.30 2.75 1.34
N LEU A 97 7.11 2.79 1.93
CA LEU A 97 6.97 2.75 3.38
C LEU A 97 6.64 1.33 3.81
N LEU A 98 7.52 0.75 4.62
CA LEU A 98 7.21 -0.42 5.44
C LEU A 98 6.63 0.09 6.75
N SER A 99 5.39 -0.29 7.05
CA SER A 99 4.77 -0.11 8.36
C SER A 99 4.63 -1.48 9.02
N LEU A 100 5.19 -1.66 10.20
CA LEU A 100 5.12 -2.92 10.95
C LEU A 100 4.67 -2.62 12.38
N SER A 101 3.71 -3.39 12.87
CA SER A 101 3.18 -3.30 14.22
C SER A 101 3.36 -4.63 14.93
N LYS A 102 3.83 -4.57 16.16
CA LYS A 102 3.96 -5.68 17.09
C LYS A 102 2.91 -5.48 18.18
N GLN A 103 2.05 -6.47 18.34
CA GLN A 103 1.06 -6.53 19.40
C GLN A 103 1.39 -7.69 20.33
N THR A 104 1.32 -7.44 21.63
CA THR A 104 1.41 -8.48 22.66
C THR A 104 0.01 -8.66 23.28
N ASP A 105 -0.47 -9.88 23.40
CA ASP A 105 -1.72 -10.16 24.10
C ASP A 105 -1.51 -10.37 25.62
N GLU A 106 -2.60 -10.57 26.36
CA GLU A 106 -2.54 -10.80 27.82
C GLU A 106 -1.81 -12.10 28.21
N ALA A 107 -1.73 -13.06 27.28
CA ALA A 107 -1.02 -14.33 27.45
C ALA A 107 0.45 -14.24 26.99
N ASN A 108 0.97 -13.03 26.71
CA ASN A 108 2.31 -12.76 26.19
C ASN A 108 2.59 -13.32 24.78
N ASN A 109 1.57 -13.66 24.00
CA ASN A 109 1.75 -14.02 22.60
C ASN A 109 2.00 -12.76 21.77
N ILE A 110 3.00 -12.84 20.91
CA ILE A 110 3.37 -11.74 20.01
C ILE A 110 2.74 -11.99 18.64
N THR A 111 2.04 -10.97 18.14
CA THR A 111 1.49 -10.93 16.78
C THR A 111 2.08 -9.77 16.00
N TYR A 112 2.46 -10.03 14.76
CA TYR A 112 2.96 -9.01 13.84
C TYR A 112 1.97 -8.75 12.72
N VAL A 113 1.73 -7.48 12.41
CA VAL A 113 0.98 -7.06 11.23
C VAL A 113 1.73 -5.94 10.55
N GLY A 114 1.71 -5.91 9.22
CA GLY A 114 2.47 -4.90 8.51
C GLY A 114 2.16 -4.83 7.04
N ARG A 115 2.58 -3.73 6.40
CA ARG A 115 2.40 -3.49 4.97
C ARG A 115 3.60 -2.76 4.39
N ILE A 116 3.94 -3.11 3.16
CA ILE A 116 4.85 -2.33 2.31
C ILE A 116 3.99 -1.65 1.25
N ILE A 117 3.95 -0.33 1.28
CA ILE A 117 3.10 0.47 0.39
C ILE A 117 3.87 1.59 -0.28
N ASN A 118 3.49 1.87 -1.52
CA ASN A 118 3.87 3.08 -2.22
C ASN A 118 2.64 3.61 -2.97
N PRO A 119 2.10 4.79 -2.61
CA PRO A 119 0.89 5.32 -3.24
C PRO A 119 1.01 5.52 -4.77
N LEU A 120 2.24 5.62 -5.29
CA LEU A 120 2.52 5.83 -6.71
C LEU A 120 2.50 4.54 -7.55
N TYR A 121 2.41 3.36 -6.92
CA TYR A 121 2.47 2.07 -7.58
C TYR A 121 1.19 1.24 -7.37
N ALA A 122 1.00 0.24 -8.22
CA ALA A 122 -0.21 -0.60 -8.24
C ALA A 122 -0.18 -1.73 -7.21
N ASP A 123 0.99 -2.13 -6.72
CA ASP A 123 1.14 -3.28 -5.84
C ASP A 123 1.97 -2.97 -4.58
N GLY A 124 1.76 -3.81 -3.57
CA GLY A 124 2.43 -3.76 -2.29
C GLY A 124 2.50 -5.14 -1.66
N TYR A 125 2.91 -5.21 -0.41
CA TYR A 125 2.84 -6.44 0.37
C TYR A 125 2.09 -6.22 1.69
N GLU A 126 1.39 -7.24 2.14
CA GLU A 126 0.79 -7.32 3.47
C GLU A 126 1.35 -8.51 4.22
N LEU A 127 1.83 -8.27 5.44
CA LEU A 127 2.28 -9.32 6.34
C LEU A 127 1.08 -9.97 7.01
N LYS A 128 0.92 -11.28 6.83
CA LYS A 128 -0.10 -12.09 7.49
C LYS A 128 0.50 -13.36 8.05
N ARG A 129 -0.21 -13.96 9.00
CA ARG A 129 0.08 -15.31 9.49
C ARG A 129 -0.74 -16.32 8.68
N ASN A 130 -0.10 -17.37 8.17
CA ASN A 130 -0.79 -18.45 7.46
C ASN A 130 -1.43 -19.44 8.46
N THR A 131 -2.14 -20.45 7.95
CA THR A 131 -2.80 -21.48 8.78
C THR A 131 -1.84 -22.36 9.56
N GLU A 132 -0.58 -22.44 9.12
CA GLU A 132 0.50 -23.19 9.79
C GLU A 132 1.22 -22.34 10.85
N GLY A 133 0.79 -21.09 11.04
CA GLY A 133 1.36 -20.19 12.03
C GLY A 133 2.64 -19.47 11.58
N GLN A 134 3.04 -19.57 10.32
CA GLN A 134 4.19 -18.86 9.75
C GLN A 134 3.79 -17.49 9.22
N TYR A 135 4.71 -16.53 9.24
CA TYR A 135 4.48 -15.20 8.67
C TYR A 135 4.83 -15.16 7.19
N GLU A 136 3.97 -14.52 6.40
CA GLU A 136 4.10 -14.38 4.95
C GLU A 136 3.82 -12.94 4.53
N LEU A 137 4.63 -12.41 3.62
CA LEU A 137 4.30 -11.22 2.86
C LEU A 137 3.52 -11.62 1.62
N ILE A 138 2.26 -11.24 1.57
CA ILE A 138 1.33 -11.53 0.48
C ILE A 138 1.19 -10.27 -0.37
N LYS A 139 1.41 -10.40 -1.68
CA LYS A 139 1.29 -9.29 -2.61
C LYS A 139 -0.17 -8.83 -2.68
N ILE A 140 -0.37 -7.52 -2.56
CA ILE A 140 -1.68 -6.87 -2.57
C ILE A 140 -1.77 -5.88 -3.73
N ASP A 141 -2.99 -5.69 -4.23
CA ASP A 141 -3.31 -4.67 -5.23
C ASP A 141 -3.68 -3.35 -4.52
N LEU A 142 -2.78 -2.37 -4.58
CA LEU A 142 -2.95 -1.06 -3.99
C LEU A 142 -3.96 -0.19 -4.74
N THR A 143 -4.29 -0.51 -6.00
CA THR A 143 -5.31 0.24 -6.76
C THR A 143 -6.71 0.05 -6.19
N LYS A 144 -6.95 -1.09 -5.53
CA LYS A 144 -8.20 -1.39 -4.83
C LYS A 144 -8.26 -0.79 -3.42
N ILE A 145 -7.10 -0.47 -2.84
CA ILE A 145 -7.00 0.03 -1.46
C ILE A 145 -7.00 1.55 -1.43
N PHE A 146 -6.23 2.18 -2.33
CA PHE A 146 -6.25 3.63 -2.50
C PHE A 146 -7.34 4.00 -3.51
N VAL A 147 -8.59 3.98 -3.06
CA VAL A 147 -9.67 4.61 -3.80
C VAL A 147 -9.43 6.12 -3.73
N THR A 148 -9.24 6.77 -4.89
CA THR A 148 -9.28 8.22 -4.97
C THR A 148 -10.66 8.68 -4.53
N CYS A 149 -10.75 9.28 -3.34
CA CYS A 149 -11.93 10.06 -2.97
C CYS A 149 -12.01 11.23 -3.95
N ASN A 150 -12.83 11.09 -4.99
CA ASN A 150 -13.24 12.23 -5.80
C ASN A 150 -14.21 13.05 -4.94
N GLN A 151 -13.74 14.19 -4.43
CA GLN A 151 -14.61 15.23 -3.89
C GLN A 151 -15.06 16.16 -5.01
#